data_AF-A0A7K8SFM2-F1
#
_entry.id   AF-A0A7K8SFM2-F1
#
_cell.length_a   1.000
_cell.length_b   1.000
_cell.length_c   1.000
_cell.angle_alpha   90.00
_cell.angle_beta   90.00
_cell.angle_gamma   90.00
#
_symmetry.space_group_name_H-M   'P 1'
#
loop_
_entity.id
_entity.type
_entity.pdbx_description
1 polymer ?
#
loop_
_entity_poly.entity_id
_entity_poly.type
_entity_poly.pdbx_seq_one_letter_code
_entity_poly.pdbx_strand_id
1 'polypeptide(L)'
;ESWETQEMWRGFILTMAKMKMPRDLALLPGHTFQLLQALREERERRDTAVGGVPRVPSCFFQVTRAEAERLLERSAGRGNLLLRPGGHGQGVSVTTRQELRGTAVLKHYRVKREPQGYIIDLETPHRCSSLAEVAQFFVRRSEGSLQPLEPEYSSQL
;
A
#
# COMPACT_ATOMS: atom_id res chain seq x y z
N GLU A 1 -24.67 -13.85 23.96
CA GLU A 1 -24.51 -12.76 22.98
C GLU A 1 -25.71 -11.84 23.07
N SER A 2 -25.54 -10.52 23.02
CA SER A 2 -26.68 -9.60 23.10
C SER A 2 -27.29 -9.39 21.71
N TRP A 3 -28.60 -9.14 21.70
CA TRP A 3 -29.35 -8.78 20.49
C TRP A 3 -28.75 -7.56 19.78
N GLU A 4 -28.22 -6.61 20.54
CA GLU A 4 -27.52 -5.42 20.04
C GLU A 4 -26.27 -5.76 19.22
N THR A 5 -25.46 -6.72 19.70
CA THR A 5 -24.28 -7.21 18.97
C THR A 5 -24.68 -7.89 17.67
N GLN A 6 -25.76 -8.69 17.69
CA GLN A 6 -26.25 -9.37 16.49
C GLN A 6 -26.75 -8.38 15.42
N GLU A 7 -27.52 -7.36 15.81
CA GLU A 7 -27.99 -6.32 14.88
C GLU A 7 -26.83 -5.48 14.34
N MET A 8 -25.82 -5.18 15.15
CA MET A 8 -24.62 -4.47 14.72
C MET A 8 -23.82 -5.26 13.68
N TRP A 9 -23.56 -6.54 13.91
CA TRP A 9 -22.90 -7.43 12.94
C TRP A 9 -23.69 -7.58 11.64
N ARG A 10 -25.01 -7.77 11.75
CA ARG A 10 -25.90 -7.83 10.58
C ARG A 10 -25.85 -6.52 9.79
N GLY A 11 -25.86 -5.38 10.48
CA GLY A 11 -25.71 -4.06 9.90
C GLY A 11 -24.38 -3.89 9.18
N PHE A 12 -23.28 -4.35 9.78
CA PHE A 12 -21.94 -4.27 9.20
C PHE A 12 -21.86 -5.06 7.88
N ILE A 13 -22.24 -6.34 7.90
CA ILE A 13 -22.19 -7.21 6.71
C ILE A 13 -23.02 -6.61 5.57
N LEU A 14 -24.25 -6.17 5.87
CA LEU A 14 -25.12 -5.55 4.86
C LEU A 14 -24.53 -4.24 4.31
N THR A 15 -23.91 -3.43 5.17
CA THR A 15 -23.29 -2.16 4.77
C THR A 15 -22.10 -2.40 3.83
N MET A 16 -21.21 -3.34 4.16
CA MET A 16 -20.02 -3.66 3.36
C MET A 16 -20.38 -4.35 2.03
N ALA A 17 -21.36 -5.27 2.07
CA ALA A 17 -21.82 -5.97 0.87
C ALA A 17 -22.53 -5.04 -0.12
N LYS A 18 -23.36 -4.11 0.39
CA LYS A 18 -24.18 -3.23 -0.46
C LYS A 18 -23.61 -1.81 -0.64
N MET A 19 -22.53 -1.46 0.04
CA MET A 19 -21.91 -0.12 0.06
C MET A 19 -22.87 1.03 0.38
N LYS A 20 -23.85 0.75 1.24
CA LYS A 20 -24.89 1.72 1.64
C LYS A 20 -25.38 1.40 3.04
N MET A 21 -25.84 2.42 3.75
CA MET A 21 -26.43 2.23 5.08
C MET A 21 -27.73 1.41 5.01
N PRO A 22 -27.88 0.39 5.87
CA PRO A 22 -29.15 -0.30 6.04
C PRO A 22 -30.18 0.65 6.64
N ARG A 23 -31.41 0.62 6.11
CA ARG A 23 -32.52 1.44 6.59
C ARG A 23 -33.49 0.65 7.48
N ASP A 24 -33.44 -0.67 7.38
CA ASP A 24 -34.42 -1.58 7.96
C ASP A 24 -33.89 -2.29 9.22
N LEU A 25 -32.85 -1.74 9.86
CA LEU A 25 -32.26 -2.29 11.10
C LEU A 25 -32.44 -1.31 12.26
N ALA A 26 -32.73 -1.86 13.43
CA ALA A 26 -32.91 -1.11 14.67
C ALA A 26 -31.56 -0.88 15.35
N LEU A 27 -30.73 -0.02 14.74
CA LEU A 27 -29.40 0.30 15.23
C LEU A 27 -29.44 1.39 16.29
N LEU A 28 -28.65 1.21 17.34
CA LEU A 28 -28.38 2.28 18.31
C LEU A 28 -27.61 3.44 17.61
N PRO A 29 -27.70 4.67 18.12
CA PRO A 29 -26.98 5.81 17.57
C PRO A 29 -25.46 5.57 17.44
N GLY A 30 -24.85 4.92 18.44
CA GLY A 30 -23.43 4.55 18.43
C GLY A 30 -23.08 3.57 17.30
N HIS A 31 -23.90 2.54 17.09
CA HIS A 31 -23.71 1.58 15.99
C HIS A 31 -23.87 2.28 14.63
N THR A 32 -24.83 3.20 14.52
CA THR A 32 -25.03 3.98 13.30
C THR A 32 -23.79 4.79 12.94
N PHE A 33 -23.18 5.45 13.94
CA PHE A 33 -21.92 6.17 13.74
C PHE A 33 -20.78 5.24 13.29
N GLN A 34 -20.61 4.10 13.95
CA GLN A 34 -19.56 3.12 13.59
C GLN A 34 -19.72 2.59 12.16
N LEU A 35 -20.94 2.26 11.74
CA LEU A 35 -21.21 1.80 10.37
C LEU A 35 -20.98 2.89 9.33
N LEU A 36 -21.34 4.14 9.63
CA LEU A 36 -21.06 5.28 8.75
C LEU A 36 -19.56 5.52 8.57
N GLN A 37 -18.79 5.39 9.65
CA GLN A 37 -17.34 5.48 9.60
C GLN A 37 -16.74 4.35 8.75
N ALA A 38 -17.09 3.10 9.03
CA ALA A 38 -16.63 1.94 8.26
C ALA A 38 -17.00 2.05 6.77
N LEU A 39 -18.21 2.53 6.46
CA LEU A 39 -18.64 2.75 5.07
C LEU A 39 -17.80 3.83 4.37
N ARG A 40 -17.42 4.91 5.07
CA ARG A 40 -16.55 5.95 4.52
C ARG A 40 -15.16 5.41 4.21
N GLU A 41 -14.56 4.72 5.18
CA GLU A 41 -13.22 4.13 5.04
C GLU A 41 -13.19 3.10 3.90
N GLU A 42 -14.20 2.24 3.80
CA GLU A 42 -14.27 1.24 2.72
C GLU A 42 -14.50 1.89 1.35
N ARG A 43 -15.23 3.01 1.27
CA ARG A 43 -15.36 3.78 0.02
C ARG A 43 -14.01 4.35 -0.41
N GLU A 44 -13.29 4.98 0.50
CA GLU A 44 -11.96 5.50 0.23
C GLU A 44 -10.99 4.38 -0.19
N ARG A 45 -11.05 3.22 0.47
CA ARG A 45 -10.28 2.03 0.08
C ARG A 45 -10.62 1.54 -1.34
N ARG A 46 -11.90 1.58 -1.75
CA ARG A 46 -12.33 1.20 -3.11
C ARG A 46 -11.97 2.25 -4.15
N ASP A 47 -12.06 3.52 -3.83
CA ASP A 47 -11.65 4.62 -4.73
C ASP A 47 -10.13 4.61 -4.96
N THR A 48 -9.39 4.13 -3.95
CA THR A 48 -7.96 3.84 -4.04
C THR A 48 -7.67 2.42 -4.52
N ALA A 49 -8.64 1.67 -5.07
CA ALA A 49 -8.40 0.33 -5.63
C ALA A 49 -9.13 0.14 -6.97
N VAL A 50 -8.39 0.14 -8.09
CA VAL A 50 -8.98 -0.17 -9.41
C VAL A 50 -9.05 -1.68 -9.56
N GLY A 51 -10.25 -2.24 -9.74
CA GLY A 51 -10.44 -3.67 -9.98
C GLY A 51 -10.10 -4.59 -8.78
N GLY A 52 -10.17 -4.07 -7.56
CA GLY A 52 -9.84 -4.84 -6.34
C GLY A 52 -8.35 -4.89 -6.01
N VAL A 53 -7.49 -4.31 -6.86
CA VAL A 53 -6.06 -4.15 -6.59
C VAL A 53 -5.82 -2.79 -5.95
N PRO A 54 -5.15 -2.70 -4.78
CA PRO A 54 -4.73 -1.43 -4.22
C PRO A 54 -3.97 -0.60 -5.26
N ARG A 55 -4.41 0.64 -5.50
CA ARG A 55 -3.78 1.60 -6.44
C ARG A 55 -2.33 1.91 -6.05
N VAL A 56 -1.99 1.63 -4.80
CA VAL A 56 -0.64 1.74 -4.23
C VAL A 56 -0.20 0.35 -3.75
N PRO A 57 0.95 -0.17 -4.18
CA PRO A 57 1.43 -1.49 -3.77
C PRO A 57 1.76 -1.52 -2.27
N SER A 58 1.64 -2.70 -1.64
CA SER A 58 1.93 -2.90 -0.20
C SER A 58 3.35 -2.46 0.20
N CYS A 59 4.31 -2.55 -0.72
CA CYS A 59 5.68 -2.09 -0.51
C CYS A 59 5.88 -0.57 -0.66
N PHE A 60 4.80 0.23 -0.69
CA PHE A 60 4.88 1.69 -0.61
C PHE A 60 4.78 2.14 0.84
N PHE A 61 5.79 2.88 1.29
CA PHE A 61 5.87 3.38 2.66
C PHE A 61 5.93 4.91 2.64
N GLN A 62 5.15 5.55 3.52
CA GLN A 62 5.14 6.99 3.70
C GLN A 62 6.34 7.43 4.54
N VAL A 63 7.54 7.32 3.98
CA VAL A 63 8.82 7.54 4.68
C VAL A 63 9.79 8.38 3.86
N THR A 64 10.72 9.02 4.56
CA THR A 64 11.84 9.74 3.95
C THR A 64 12.87 8.78 3.36
N ARG A 65 13.86 9.34 2.63
CA ARG A 65 15.00 8.56 2.11
C ARG A 65 15.75 7.83 3.22
N ALA A 66 16.12 8.54 4.28
CA ALA A 66 16.90 7.98 5.38
C ALA A 66 16.11 6.92 6.17
N GLU A 67 14.81 7.13 6.38
CA GLU A 67 13.95 6.13 7.02
C GLU A 67 13.81 4.87 6.18
N ALA A 68 13.70 4.99 4.85
CA ALA A 68 13.66 3.85 3.95
C ALA A 68 14.95 3.02 3.97
N GLU A 69 16.11 3.67 4.01
CA GLU A 69 17.41 2.98 4.17
C GLU A 69 17.42 2.18 5.47
N ARG A 70 17.04 2.80 6.60
CA ARG A 70 16.93 2.14 7.91
C ARG A 70 15.89 1.03 7.96
N LEU A 71 14.78 1.14 7.21
CA LEU A 71 13.78 0.08 7.11
C LEU A 71 14.37 -1.14 6.43
N LEU A 72 15.06 -0.97 5.30
CA LEU A 72 15.69 -2.09 4.58
C LEU A 72 16.87 -2.69 5.35
N GLU A 73 17.59 -1.90 6.15
CA GLU A 73 18.65 -2.42 7.03
C GLU A 73 18.11 -3.30 8.15
N ARG A 74 16.97 -2.93 8.75
CA ARG A 74 16.38 -3.65 9.88
C ARG A 74 15.50 -4.84 9.47
N SER A 75 15.00 -4.85 8.24
CA SER A 75 14.02 -5.83 7.76
C SER A 75 14.66 -7.02 7.06
N ALA A 76 15.64 -7.67 7.71
CA ALA A 76 16.32 -8.83 7.14
C ALA A 76 15.30 -9.95 6.83
N GLY A 77 15.31 -10.43 5.58
CA GLY A 77 14.49 -11.56 5.12
C GLY A 77 13.06 -11.24 4.67
N ARG A 78 12.60 -9.98 4.77
CA ARG A 78 11.20 -9.60 4.46
C ARG A 78 11.03 -8.82 3.16
N GLY A 79 12.05 -8.86 2.33
CA GLY A 79 12.17 -8.03 1.14
C GLY A 79 13.20 -6.93 1.31
N ASN A 80 13.64 -6.41 0.18
CA ASN A 80 14.80 -5.54 0.08
C ASN A 80 14.61 -4.41 -0.96
N LEU A 81 13.35 -4.16 -1.31
CA LEU A 81 12.88 -3.11 -2.22
C LEU A 81 11.64 -2.44 -1.63
N LEU A 82 11.59 -1.11 -1.62
CA LEU A 82 10.38 -0.37 -1.25
C LEU A 82 10.18 0.88 -2.11
N LEU A 83 8.93 1.32 -2.23
CA LEU A 83 8.55 2.59 -2.83
C LEU A 83 8.28 3.61 -1.73
N ARG A 84 8.57 4.88 -2.00
CA ARG A 84 8.33 6.00 -1.09
C ARG A 84 8.11 7.30 -1.84
N PRO A 85 7.57 8.35 -1.21
CA PRO A 85 7.55 9.68 -1.80
C PRO A 85 8.94 10.15 -2.27
N GLY A 86 8.99 10.83 -3.41
CA GLY A 86 10.20 11.48 -3.92
C GLY A 86 10.65 12.64 -3.03
N GLY A 87 11.94 13.00 -3.13
CA GLY A 87 12.45 14.21 -2.47
C GLY A 87 11.78 15.47 -3.03
N HIS A 88 11.53 16.47 -2.17
CA HIS A 88 10.82 17.73 -2.50
C HIS A 88 9.34 17.58 -2.90
N GLY A 89 8.69 16.45 -2.57
CA GLY A 89 7.25 16.28 -2.78
C GLY A 89 6.84 16.05 -4.25
N GLN A 90 7.81 15.85 -5.15
CA GLN A 90 7.53 15.55 -6.55
C GLN A 90 7.86 14.08 -6.86
N GLY A 91 6.86 13.36 -7.36
CA GLY A 91 7.00 11.98 -7.85
C GLY A 91 7.22 10.94 -6.75
N VAL A 92 7.78 9.81 -7.17
CA VAL A 92 8.00 8.62 -6.34
C VAL A 92 9.47 8.22 -6.43
N SER A 93 9.98 7.50 -5.43
CA SER A 93 11.31 6.90 -5.46
C SER A 93 11.24 5.44 -5.07
N VAL A 94 12.06 4.61 -5.70
CA VAL A 94 12.30 3.21 -5.30
C VAL A 94 13.62 3.18 -4.54
N THR A 95 13.65 2.61 -3.35
CA THR A 95 14.88 2.33 -2.60
C THR A 95 15.10 0.81 -2.56
N THR A 96 16.33 0.38 -2.82
CA THR A 96 16.72 -1.04 -2.79
C THR A 96 17.99 -1.24 -1.98
N ARG A 97 18.13 -2.39 -1.30
CA ARG A 97 19.33 -2.78 -0.54
C ARG A 97 19.72 -4.21 -0.91
N GLN A 98 20.90 -4.45 -1.46
CA GLN A 98 21.37 -5.82 -1.77
C GLN A 98 22.70 -6.10 -1.11
N GLU A 99 22.88 -7.31 -0.59
CA GLU A 99 24.20 -7.78 -0.13
C GLU A 99 24.94 -8.41 -1.30
N LEU A 100 26.03 -7.77 -1.74
CA LEU A 100 26.89 -8.30 -2.80
C LEU A 100 28.29 -8.55 -2.21
N ARG A 101 28.69 -9.83 -2.16
CA ARG A 101 30.01 -10.25 -1.63
C ARG A 101 30.30 -9.70 -0.22
N GLY A 102 29.28 -9.70 0.64
CA GLY A 102 29.37 -9.21 2.02
C GLY A 102 29.35 -7.68 2.18
N THR A 103 29.10 -6.93 1.09
CA THR A 103 28.91 -5.47 1.14
C THR A 103 27.48 -5.10 0.80
N ALA A 104 26.85 -4.32 1.66
CA ALA A 104 25.51 -3.78 1.43
C ALA A 104 25.55 -2.66 0.39
N VAL A 105 24.80 -2.83 -0.69
CA VAL A 105 24.65 -1.86 -1.79
C VAL A 105 23.25 -1.27 -1.73
N LEU A 106 23.17 0.02 -1.38
CA LEU A 106 21.94 0.81 -1.43
C LEU A 106 21.83 1.55 -2.76
N LYS A 107 20.64 1.51 -3.38
CA LYS A 107 20.34 2.29 -4.60
C LYS A 107 18.99 2.98 -4.47
N HIS A 108 18.88 4.13 -5.10
CA HIS A 108 17.63 4.88 -5.19
C HIS A 108 17.35 5.24 -6.64
N TYR A 109 16.13 4.96 -7.09
CA TYR A 109 15.67 5.21 -8.44
C TYR A 109 14.55 6.23 -8.41
N ARG A 110 14.64 7.24 -9.26
CA ARG A 110 13.59 8.26 -9.40
C ARG A 110 12.49 7.72 -10.30
N VAL A 111 11.24 7.97 -9.91
CA VAL A 111 10.06 7.62 -10.70
C VAL A 111 9.23 8.89 -10.88
N LYS A 112 9.14 9.36 -12.11
CA LYS A 112 8.37 10.55 -12.49
C LYS A 112 6.91 10.15 -12.68
N ARG A 113 5.99 10.95 -12.16
CA ARG A 113 4.55 10.77 -12.39
C ARG A 113 4.15 11.50 -13.66
N GLU A 114 3.43 10.82 -14.54
CA GLU A 114 2.85 11.38 -15.76
C GLU A 114 1.31 11.27 -15.73
N PRO A 115 0.57 12.00 -16.59
CA PRO A 115 -0.90 11.96 -16.60
C PRO A 115 -1.49 10.54 -16.74
N GLN A 116 -0.79 9.64 -17.45
CA GLN A 116 -1.25 8.29 -17.75
C GLN A 116 -0.36 7.20 -17.13
N GLY A 117 0.45 7.52 -16.12
CA GLY A 117 1.26 6.51 -15.43
C GLY A 117 2.54 7.07 -14.79
N TYR A 118 3.62 6.30 -14.94
CA TYR A 118 4.89 6.52 -14.27
C TYR A 118 6.05 6.24 -15.24
N ILE A 119 7.14 6.99 -15.11
CA ILE A 119 8.39 6.74 -15.82
C ILE A 119 9.52 6.52 -14.82
N ILE A 120 10.19 5.37 -14.92
CA ILE A 120 11.39 5.07 -14.14
C ILE A 120 12.59 5.74 -14.84
N ASP A 121 13.28 6.62 -14.10
CA ASP A 121 14.43 7.40 -14.58
C ASP A 121 15.69 6.53 -14.60
N LEU A 122 15.87 5.80 -15.70
CA LEU A 122 17.02 4.94 -16.00
C LEU A 122 17.70 5.44 -17.28
N GLU A 123 18.86 4.89 -17.62
CA GLU A 123 19.53 5.14 -18.91
C GLU A 123 18.59 4.87 -20.10
N THR A 124 17.78 3.81 -20.01
CA THR A 124 16.63 3.58 -20.90
C THR A 124 15.34 3.76 -20.08
N PRO A 125 14.63 4.89 -20.22
CA PRO A 125 13.40 5.15 -19.48
C PRO A 125 12.35 4.06 -19.70
N HIS A 126 11.72 3.62 -18.62
CA HIS A 126 10.68 2.58 -18.68
C HIS A 126 9.33 3.14 -18.20
N ARG A 127 8.29 2.96 -19.02
CA ARG A 127 6.93 3.41 -18.70
C ARG A 127 6.16 2.32 -17.97
N CYS A 128 5.44 2.70 -16.92
CA CYS A 128 4.57 1.84 -16.15
C CYS A 128 3.20 2.50 -16.00
N SER A 129 2.13 1.71 -16.13
CA SER A 129 0.74 2.13 -15.93
C SER A 129 0.39 2.35 -14.45
N SER A 130 1.13 1.73 -13.52
CA SER A 130 0.86 1.78 -12.08
C SER A 130 2.13 1.67 -11.22
N LEU A 131 2.05 2.02 -9.94
CA LEU A 131 3.13 1.80 -8.97
C LEU A 131 3.39 0.31 -8.71
N ALA A 132 2.35 -0.54 -8.82
CA ALA A 132 2.52 -1.98 -8.73
C ALA A 132 3.39 -2.52 -9.87
N GLU A 133 3.19 -2.01 -11.09
CA GLU A 133 4.03 -2.36 -12.23
C GLU A 133 5.46 -1.86 -12.07
N VAL A 134 5.67 -0.68 -11.46
CA VAL A 134 7.02 -0.19 -11.10
C VAL A 134 7.73 -1.19 -10.18
N ALA A 135 7.08 -1.66 -9.10
CA ALA A 135 7.66 -2.68 -8.23
C ALA A 135 8.01 -3.96 -9.01
N GLN A 136 7.05 -4.48 -9.80
CA GLN A 136 7.23 -5.69 -10.60
C GLN A 136 8.33 -5.56 -11.66
N PHE A 137 8.56 -4.36 -12.20
CA PHE A 137 9.68 -4.11 -13.12
C PHE A 137 11.02 -4.44 -12.45
N PHE A 138 11.26 -3.96 -11.23
CA PHE A 138 12.51 -4.23 -10.51
C PHE A 138 12.65 -5.70 -10.12
N VAL A 139 11.57 -6.36 -9.70
CA VAL A 139 11.57 -7.81 -9.40
C VAL A 139 11.97 -8.61 -10.63
N ARG A 140 11.32 -8.36 -11.78
CA ARG A 140 11.61 -9.06 -13.04
C ARG A 140 13.03 -8.77 -13.55
N ARG A 141 13.44 -7.50 -13.53
CA ARG A 141 14.76 -7.08 -14.03
C ARG A 141 15.93 -7.61 -13.19
N SER A 142 15.69 -7.88 -11.92
CA SER A 142 16.68 -8.42 -10.99
C SER A 142 16.64 -9.94 -10.83
N GLU A 143 15.83 -10.63 -11.66
CA GLU A 143 15.63 -12.09 -11.60
C GLU A 143 15.22 -12.57 -10.20
N GLY A 144 14.41 -11.77 -9.50
CA GLY A 144 13.91 -12.08 -8.16
C GLY A 144 14.89 -11.79 -7.02
N SER A 145 16.11 -11.30 -7.29
CA SER A 145 17.03 -10.87 -6.23
C SER A 145 16.58 -9.58 -5.51
N LEU A 146 15.69 -8.80 -6.13
CA LEU A 146 14.90 -7.77 -5.46
C LEU A 146 13.49 -8.31 -5.17
N GLN A 147 13.06 -8.19 -3.93
CA GLN A 147 11.76 -8.59 -3.43
C GLN A 147 11.11 -7.39 -2.72
N PRO A 148 9.82 -7.08 -3.00
CA PRO A 148 9.11 -6.02 -2.31
C PRO A 148 9.11 -6.24 -0.79
N LEU A 149 9.37 -5.18 -0.03
CA LEU A 149 9.33 -5.20 1.43
C LEU A 149 7.88 -5.42 1.89
N GLU A 150 7.67 -6.45 2.70
CA GLU A 150 6.37 -6.75 3.31
C GLU A 150 6.08 -5.81 4.49
N PRO A 151 4.88 -5.18 4.56
CA PRO A 151 4.49 -4.37 5.71
C PRO A 151 4.55 -5.14 7.02
N GLU A 152 4.97 -4.48 8.10
CA GLU A 152 4.71 -4.96 9.45
C GLU A 152 3.23 -4.77 9.76
N TYR A 153 2.43 -5.82 9.62
CA TYR A 153 1.14 -5.84 10.31
C TYR A 153 1.45 -5.94 11.80
N SER A 154 1.43 -4.80 12.50
CA SER A 154 1.48 -4.79 13.96
C SER A 154 0.34 -5.68 14.45
N SER A 155 0.67 -6.81 15.04
CA SER A 155 -0.25 -7.63 15.83
C SER A 155 -0.44 -6.92 17.16
N GLN A 156 -0.99 -5.71 17.13
CA GLN A 156 -1.50 -5.02 18.31
C GLN A 156 -3.01 -5.00 18.17
N LEU A 157 -3.60 -6.16 18.52
CA LEU A 157 -4.94 -6.25 19.08
C LEU A 157 -4.79 -6.32 20.60
#